data_AF-A0A151QZB3-F1
#
_entry.id   AF-A0A151QZB3-F1
#
_cell.length_a   1.000
_cell.length_b   1.000
_cell.length_c   1.000
_cell.angle_alpha   90.00
_cell.angle_beta   90.00
_cell.angle_gamma   90.00
#
_symmetry.space_group_name_H-M   'P 1'
#
loop_
_entity.id
_entity.type
_entity.pdbx_description
1 polymer ?
#
loop_
_entity_poly.entity_id
_entity_poly.type
_entity_poly.pdbx_seq_one_letter_code
_entity_poly.pdbx_strand_id
1 'polypeptide(L)'
;MVQSEDDDDCDFGKVLRFKILLPNGTSVELALPDPEPEMPLWNFVGLVKDKYFEARRRRHFESTNKLRDVNWKEGSLFIQDANDTKIRNVIKLKSFKPNKCHILRLHDGSSDVAKSFENMWDLTPDTDLLLELPEEYTFETALADLIDNSLQAVWSNGENKRKIIRVNLSKDKISIFDNGPGMDDTDENSLVKWGKMGASLHRSSKSLAIGGKPPYLMVNVSQKRGRGPYFGMFGYGGPIASMHLGRRASVSSKTKHVKKVYMLLLEREALLSTSNSKDTWKTGGGIRDPSANEIRDSQGSFTKVEIYKPKIKDVHINRLQCFLKDIYFPYIQSIPTMGVLFLLQQKQSTVASLALPLRLLAGQI
;
A
#
# COMPACT_ATOMS: atom_id res chain seq x y z
N MET A 1 41.51 30.44 15.44
CA MET A 1 40.74 30.89 14.26
C MET A 1 40.10 29.65 13.67
N VAL A 2 38.82 29.46 13.95
CA VAL A 2 38.01 28.37 13.39
C VAL A 2 37.40 28.95 12.11
N GLN A 3 37.74 28.35 10.98
CA GLN A 3 37.12 28.65 9.70
C GLN A 3 35.71 28.04 9.69
N SER A 4 34.74 28.90 9.44
CA SER A 4 33.38 28.55 9.07
C SER A 4 33.40 27.97 7.65
N GLU A 5 33.05 26.70 7.52
CA GLU A 5 32.61 26.13 6.24
C GLU A 5 31.12 26.45 6.12
N ASP A 6 30.85 27.47 5.32
CA ASP A 6 29.54 27.75 4.75
C ASP A 6 29.22 26.60 3.78
N ASP A 7 28.33 25.69 4.17
CA ASP A 7 27.64 24.83 3.23
C ASP A 7 26.63 25.71 2.47
N ASP A 8 27.02 26.06 1.24
CA ASP A 8 26.15 26.59 0.18
C ASP A 8 25.02 25.58 -0.11
N ASP A 9 23.98 25.63 0.72
CA ASP A 9 22.70 24.99 0.46
C ASP A 9 22.00 25.86 -0.60
N CYS A 10 22.21 25.52 -1.88
CA CYS A 10 21.49 26.10 -3.00
C CYS A 10 19.97 26.15 -2.68
N ASP A 11 19.46 27.36 -2.46
CA ASP A 11 18.10 27.69 -2.06
C ASP A 11 17.07 27.33 -3.15
N PHE A 12 16.82 26.02 -3.32
CA PHE A 12 15.61 25.56 -3.96
C PHE A 12 14.46 25.86 -2.99
N GLY A 13 13.73 26.95 -3.27
CA GLY A 13 12.62 27.45 -2.44
C GLY A 13 11.75 26.34 -1.84
N LYS A 14 11.37 26.49 -0.57
CA LYS A 14 10.71 25.46 0.22
C LYS A 14 9.28 25.28 -0.28
N VAL A 15 9.06 24.26 -1.11
CA VAL A 15 7.70 23.94 -1.59
C VAL A 15 7.02 22.97 -0.63
N LEU A 16 5.88 23.38 -0.06
CA LEU A 16 4.96 22.47 0.63
C LEU A 16 3.96 21.89 -0.37
N ARG A 17 3.89 20.56 -0.43
CA ARG A 17 2.97 19.84 -1.31
C ARG A 17 1.89 19.15 -0.47
N PHE A 18 0.63 19.34 -0.86
CA PHE A 18 -0.51 18.75 -0.20
C PHE A 18 -1.39 18.02 -1.20
N LYS A 19 -1.90 16.85 -0.79
CA LYS A 19 -3.00 16.15 -1.45
C LYS A 19 -4.22 16.23 -0.55
N ILE A 20 -5.22 16.99 -0.98
CA ILE A 20 -6.43 17.25 -0.20
C ILE A 20 -7.54 16.32 -0.68
N LEU A 21 -8.01 15.47 0.21
CA LEU A 21 -9.10 14.53 0.01
C LEU A 21 -10.42 15.23 0.34
N LEU A 22 -11.31 15.32 -0.64
CA LEU A 22 -12.55 16.10 -0.56
C LEU A 22 -13.75 15.22 -0.15
N PRO A 23 -14.77 15.77 0.53
CA PRO A 23 -15.92 15.01 1.04
C PRO A 23 -16.70 14.22 -0.02
N ASN A 24 -16.63 14.63 -1.28
CA ASN A 24 -17.32 14.02 -2.41
C ASN A 24 -16.53 12.88 -3.09
N GLY A 25 -15.41 12.44 -2.51
CA GLY A 25 -14.60 11.35 -3.06
C GLY A 25 -13.64 11.78 -4.17
N THR A 26 -13.37 13.08 -4.30
CA THR A 26 -12.32 13.59 -5.21
C THR A 26 -11.09 14.03 -4.42
N SER A 27 -9.97 14.26 -5.11
CA SER A 27 -8.80 14.88 -4.50
C SER A 27 -8.23 16.00 -5.36
N VAL A 28 -7.58 16.97 -4.70
CA VAL A 28 -6.85 18.05 -5.35
C VAL A 28 -5.42 18.12 -4.83
N GLU A 29 -4.49 18.47 -5.71
CA GLU A 29 -3.08 18.68 -5.36
C GLU A 29 -2.84 20.20 -5.25
N LEU A 30 -2.23 20.61 -4.14
CA LEU A 30 -1.90 21.99 -3.83
C LEU A 30 -0.40 22.08 -3.55
N ALA A 31 0.30 22.95 -4.28
CA ALA A 31 1.70 23.26 -4.04
C ALA A 31 1.80 24.73 -3.59
N LEU A 32 2.43 24.95 -2.44
CA LEU A 32 2.67 26.28 -1.88
C LEU A 32 4.19 26.52 -1.91
N PRO A 33 4.69 27.34 -2.84
CA PRO A 33 6.08 27.79 -2.81
C PRO A 33 6.26 28.84 -1.70
N ASP A 34 7.31 28.67 -0.90
CA ASP A 34 7.74 29.58 0.17
C ASP A 34 6.59 30.13 1.04
N PRO A 35 5.76 29.25 1.63
CA PRO A 35 4.60 29.69 2.38
C PRO A 35 4.98 30.34 3.71
N GLU A 36 4.16 31.29 4.16
CA GLU A 36 4.24 31.79 5.52
C GLU A 36 4.12 30.66 6.56
N PRO A 37 4.71 30.79 7.76
CA PRO A 37 4.75 29.71 8.75
C PRO A 37 3.37 29.21 9.20
N GLU A 38 2.35 30.06 9.12
CA GLU A 38 0.97 29.77 9.50
C GLU A 38 0.02 30.45 8.51
N MET A 39 -1.14 29.86 8.29
CA MET A 39 -2.16 30.41 7.37
C MET A 39 -3.55 30.23 8.00
N PRO A 40 -4.45 31.23 7.91
CA PRO A 40 -5.85 31.04 8.29
C PRO A 40 -6.47 29.89 7.50
N LEU A 41 -7.24 29.02 8.17
CA LEU A 41 -7.86 27.86 7.53
C LEU A 41 -8.72 28.28 6.34
N TRP A 42 -9.45 29.38 6.45
CA TRP A 42 -10.29 29.89 5.38
C TRP A 42 -9.50 30.21 4.12
N ASN A 43 -8.33 30.85 4.25
CA ASN A 43 -7.45 31.15 3.13
C ASN A 43 -6.93 29.87 2.48
N PHE A 44 -6.52 28.89 3.30
CA PHE A 44 -6.10 27.58 2.82
C PHE A 44 -7.21 26.85 2.05
N VAL A 45 -8.44 26.83 2.60
CA VAL A 45 -9.60 26.23 1.95
C VAL A 45 -10.00 26.98 0.69
N GLY A 46 -9.81 28.30 0.63
CA GLY A 46 -9.96 29.09 -0.60
C GLY A 46 -9.08 28.56 -1.74
N LEU A 47 -7.79 28.33 -1.49
CA LEU A 47 -6.87 27.76 -2.47
C LEU A 47 -7.30 26.35 -2.92
N VAL A 48 -7.77 25.52 -1.99
CA VAL A 48 -8.30 24.18 -2.26
C VAL A 48 -9.55 24.25 -3.15
N LYS A 49 -10.45 25.20 -2.85
CA LYS A 49 -11.69 25.44 -3.59
C LYS A 49 -11.38 25.88 -5.03
N ASP A 50 -10.41 26.76 -5.24
CA ASP A 50 -9.99 27.19 -6.56
C ASP A 50 -9.44 26.04 -7.39
N LYS A 51 -8.53 25.23 -6.81
CA LYS A 51 -8.00 24.01 -7.44
C LYS A 51 -9.11 22.99 -7.76
N TYR A 52 -10.10 22.86 -6.89
CA TYR A 52 -11.26 22.01 -7.13
C TYR A 52 -12.08 22.47 -8.34
N PHE A 53 -12.38 23.77 -8.46
CA PHE A 53 -13.13 24.30 -9.61
C PHE A 53 -12.32 24.28 -10.91
N GLU A 54 -11.00 24.47 -10.85
CA GLU A 54 -10.10 24.23 -11.99
C GLU A 54 -10.20 22.78 -12.48
N ALA A 55 -10.07 21.81 -11.58
CA ALA A 55 -10.16 20.38 -11.91
C ALA A 55 -11.55 19.98 -12.41
N ARG A 56 -12.62 20.54 -11.82
CA ARG A 56 -14.00 20.27 -12.23
C ARG A 56 -14.32 20.82 -13.62
N ARG A 57 -13.80 22.01 -13.97
CA ARG A 57 -13.95 22.57 -15.32
C ARG A 57 -13.33 21.67 -16.39
N ARG A 58 -12.17 21.09 -16.13
CA ARG A 58 -11.53 20.10 -17.03
C ARG A 58 -12.37 18.84 -17.17
N ARG A 59 -12.90 18.31 -16.06
CA ARG A 59 -13.72 17.08 -16.04
C ARG A 59 -15.11 17.20 -16.67
N HIS A 60 -15.67 18.41 -16.76
CA HIS A 60 -16.99 18.61 -17.35
C HIS A 60 -17.04 18.25 -18.85
N PHE A 61 -15.87 18.10 -19.50
CA PHE A 61 -15.74 17.59 -20.85
C PHE A 61 -15.70 16.04 -20.94
N GLU A 62 -15.48 15.32 -19.82
CA GLU A 62 -15.05 13.91 -19.86
C GLU A 62 -15.90 12.93 -19.01
N SER A 63 -16.83 13.39 -18.15
CA SER A 63 -17.61 12.45 -17.30
C SER A 63 -19.08 12.84 -17.03
N THR A 64 -19.96 11.85 -17.01
CA THR A 64 -21.43 11.94 -16.82
C THR A 64 -21.90 11.61 -15.40
N ASN A 65 -21.00 11.28 -14.47
CA ASN A 65 -21.38 10.89 -13.10
C ASN A 65 -21.65 12.11 -12.23
N LYS A 66 -22.85 12.18 -11.65
CA LYS A 66 -23.24 13.22 -10.67
C LYS A 66 -22.51 13.00 -9.36
N LEU A 67 -21.31 13.57 -9.22
CA LEU A 67 -20.64 13.70 -7.92
C LEU A 67 -21.42 14.66 -7.03
N ARG A 68 -21.48 14.35 -5.73
CA ARG A 68 -22.03 15.26 -4.72
C ARG A 68 -21.25 16.59 -4.70
N ASP A 69 -21.97 17.69 -4.52
CA ASP A 69 -21.34 19.00 -4.30
C ASP A 69 -20.78 19.13 -2.89
N VAL A 70 -19.59 19.76 -2.79
CA VAL A 70 -18.95 20.07 -1.52
C VAL A 70 -19.61 21.30 -0.91
N ASN A 71 -19.99 21.23 0.36
CA ASN A 71 -20.54 22.38 1.07
C ASN A 71 -19.41 23.33 1.51
N TRP A 72 -19.19 24.41 0.76
CA TRP A 72 -18.15 25.40 1.02
C TRP A 72 -18.55 26.51 2.02
N LYS A 73 -19.61 26.34 2.80
CA LYS A 73 -20.06 27.34 3.79
C LYS A 73 -19.07 27.44 4.96
N GLU A 74 -18.80 28.68 5.38
CA GLU A 74 -17.94 28.97 6.53
C GLU A 74 -18.52 28.39 7.82
N GLY A 75 -17.67 27.84 8.69
CA GLY A 75 -18.06 27.28 9.99
C GLY A 75 -18.32 25.76 10.04
N SER A 76 -18.65 25.12 8.91
CA SER A 76 -18.78 23.65 8.85
C SER A 76 -17.49 22.94 8.41
N LEU A 77 -16.55 23.72 7.87
CA LEU A 77 -15.31 23.22 7.29
C LEU A 77 -14.23 22.98 8.34
N PHE A 78 -13.58 21.83 8.29
CA PHE A 78 -12.35 21.58 9.03
C PHE A 78 -11.44 20.63 8.26
N ILE A 79 -10.14 20.75 8.49
CA ILE A 79 -9.14 19.85 7.94
C ILE A 79 -8.79 18.81 9.00
N GLN A 80 -8.55 17.58 8.56
CA GLN A 80 -8.09 16.49 9.40
C GLN A 80 -6.79 15.91 8.83
N ASP A 81 -5.78 15.73 9.68
CA ASP A 81 -4.53 15.06 9.32
C ASP A 81 -4.59 13.53 9.50
N ALA A 82 -3.50 12.84 9.16
CA ALA A 82 -3.35 11.39 9.32
C ALA A 82 -3.44 10.88 10.78
N ASN A 83 -3.27 11.75 11.77
CA ASN A 83 -3.30 11.45 13.20
C ASN A 83 -4.67 11.71 13.85
N ASP A 84 -5.68 12.04 13.04
CA ASP A 84 -7.01 12.50 13.44
C ASP A 84 -7.05 13.89 14.11
N THR A 85 -5.97 14.68 14.00
CA THR A 85 -5.94 16.06 14.51
C THR A 85 -6.85 16.92 13.65
N LYS A 86 -7.81 17.60 14.30
CA LYS A 86 -8.74 18.51 13.62
C LYS A 86 -8.19 19.94 13.65
N ILE A 87 -7.99 20.50 12.47
CA ILE A 87 -7.56 21.89 12.26
C ILE A 87 -8.79 22.70 11.88
N ARG A 88 -9.16 23.66 12.74
CA ARG A 88 -10.39 24.47 12.58
C ARG A 88 -10.16 25.95 12.30
N ASN A 89 -9.02 26.51 12.72
CA ASN A 89 -8.81 27.96 12.68
C ASN A 89 -7.57 28.35 11.87
N VAL A 90 -6.41 27.76 12.20
CA VAL A 90 -5.11 28.11 11.59
C VAL A 90 -4.36 26.83 11.24
N ILE A 91 -3.84 26.74 10.03
CA ILE A 91 -2.93 25.68 9.62
C ILE A 91 -1.49 26.11 9.89
N LYS A 92 -0.76 25.30 10.67
CA LYS A 92 0.66 25.54 10.99
C LYS A 92 1.53 24.96 9.88
N LEU A 93 1.78 25.72 8.83
CA LEU A 93 2.54 25.27 7.65
C LEU A 93 3.98 24.85 8.02
N LYS A 94 4.59 25.52 9.02
CA LYS A 94 5.91 25.15 9.57
C LYS A 94 6.02 23.73 10.15
N SER A 95 4.91 23.08 10.50
CA SER A 95 4.95 21.70 11.01
C SER A 95 5.02 20.65 9.89
N PHE A 96 4.85 21.06 8.65
CA PHE A 96 4.94 20.17 7.49
C PHE A 96 6.36 20.20 6.92
N LYS A 97 6.89 19.01 6.61
CA LYS A 97 8.19 18.88 5.99
C LYS A 97 8.15 19.40 4.54
N PRO A 98 9.05 20.32 4.14
CA PRO A 98 9.22 20.72 2.74
C PRO A 98 9.52 19.53 1.83
N ASN A 99 9.15 19.64 0.56
CA ASN A 99 9.42 18.65 -0.48
C ASN A 99 8.81 17.25 -0.25
N LYS A 100 8.06 17.06 0.84
CA LYS A 100 7.18 15.90 1.07
C LYS A 100 5.75 16.24 0.69
N CYS A 101 5.02 15.27 0.15
CA CYS A 101 3.58 15.39 -0.10
C CYS A 101 2.80 14.97 1.16
N HIS A 102 1.94 15.85 1.68
CA HIS A 102 1.13 15.59 2.87
C HIS A 102 -0.32 15.35 2.49
N ILE A 103 -0.91 14.25 2.98
CA ILE A 103 -2.31 13.92 2.71
C ILE A 103 -3.18 14.49 3.84
N LEU A 104 -4.16 15.34 3.48
CA LEU A 104 -5.10 15.95 4.41
C LEU A 104 -6.54 15.71 3.93
N ARG A 105 -7.48 15.60 4.87
CA ARG A 105 -8.89 15.41 4.56
C ARG A 105 -9.70 16.65 4.89
N LEU A 106 -10.42 17.16 3.91
CA LEU A 106 -11.41 18.22 4.11
C LEU A 106 -12.75 17.60 4.51
N HIS A 107 -13.36 18.16 5.54
CA HIS A 107 -14.72 17.83 5.97
C HIS A 107 -15.60 19.05 5.79
N ASP A 108 -16.81 18.88 5.28
CA ASP A 108 -17.78 19.96 5.01
C ASP A 108 -18.95 20.02 6.00
N GLY A 109 -18.86 19.24 7.08
CA GLY A 109 -19.88 19.12 8.13
C GLY A 109 -21.00 18.14 7.84
N SER A 110 -20.99 17.48 6.67
CA SER A 110 -21.94 16.40 6.37
C SER A 110 -21.60 15.09 7.08
N SER A 111 -22.61 14.29 7.37
CA SER A 111 -22.48 12.95 7.93
C SER A 111 -21.93 11.93 6.92
N ASP A 112 -22.09 12.19 5.63
CA ASP A 112 -21.61 11.32 4.56
C ASP A 112 -20.17 11.72 4.19
N VAL A 113 -19.20 10.93 4.66
CA VAL A 113 -17.77 11.19 4.48
C VAL A 113 -17.17 10.12 3.57
N ALA A 114 -16.79 10.51 2.35
CA ALA A 114 -16.21 9.59 1.36
C ALA A 114 -14.98 8.86 1.91
N LYS A 115 -14.97 7.53 1.81
CA LYS A 115 -13.84 6.68 2.24
C LYS A 115 -12.89 6.34 1.09
N SER A 116 -13.36 6.51 -0.15
CA SER A 116 -12.61 6.27 -1.38
C SER A 116 -12.47 7.57 -2.17
N PHE A 117 -11.32 7.74 -2.81
CA PHE A 117 -10.97 8.94 -3.55
C PHE A 117 -10.43 8.59 -4.94
N GLU A 118 -10.98 9.24 -5.95
CA GLU A 118 -10.51 9.12 -7.33
C GLU A 118 -9.13 9.77 -7.49
N ASN A 119 -8.25 9.15 -8.29
CA ASN A 119 -6.91 9.65 -8.62
C ASN A 119 -6.03 9.97 -7.39
N MET A 120 -6.26 9.25 -6.29
CA MET A 120 -5.52 9.43 -5.04
C MET A 120 -4.03 9.13 -5.19
N TRP A 121 -3.68 8.11 -5.97
CA TRP A 121 -2.30 7.64 -6.10
C TRP A 121 -1.78 7.84 -7.51
N ASP A 122 -0.51 8.25 -7.63
CA ASP A 122 0.21 8.34 -8.89
C ASP A 122 1.16 7.15 -8.99
N LEU A 123 0.89 6.27 -9.95
CA LEU A 123 1.62 5.04 -10.21
C LEU A 123 2.47 5.13 -11.48
N THR A 124 2.69 6.34 -12.01
CA THR A 124 3.47 6.54 -13.24
C THR A 124 4.82 5.83 -13.10
N PRO A 125 5.07 4.78 -13.90
CA PRO A 125 6.31 4.01 -13.80
C PRO A 125 7.48 4.88 -14.24
N ASP A 126 8.67 4.57 -13.73
CA ASP A 126 9.87 5.20 -14.30
C ASP A 126 10.10 4.60 -15.71
N THR A 127 10.38 5.45 -16.69
CA THR A 127 10.28 5.15 -18.14
C THR A 127 11.18 4.01 -18.62
N ASP A 128 12.20 3.64 -17.84
CA ASP A 128 13.19 2.62 -18.20
C ASP A 128 12.69 1.18 -17.96
N LEU A 129 11.49 0.99 -17.41
CA LEU A 129 10.98 -0.30 -16.92
C LEU A 129 9.95 -0.99 -17.85
N LEU A 130 9.52 -0.36 -18.95
CA LEU A 130 8.51 -0.94 -19.84
C LEU A 130 9.04 -2.00 -20.82
N LEU A 131 10.34 -2.28 -20.81
CA LEU A 131 11.01 -3.23 -21.71
C LEU A 131 11.14 -4.66 -21.16
N GLU A 132 10.87 -4.88 -19.87
CA GLU A 132 10.98 -6.19 -19.21
C GLU A 132 9.63 -6.61 -18.62
N LEU A 133 8.65 -6.91 -19.47
CA LEU A 133 7.42 -7.57 -19.02
C LEU A 133 7.74 -9.05 -18.72
N PRO A 134 7.39 -9.58 -17.54
CA PRO A 134 7.70 -10.97 -17.19
C PRO A 134 6.93 -11.99 -18.05
N GLU A 135 7.50 -13.20 -18.13
CA GLU A 135 6.93 -14.42 -18.73
C GLU A 135 5.48 -14.69 -18.29
N GLU A 136 4.78 -15.52 -19.08
CA GLU A 136 3.39 -15.92 -18.81
C GLU A 136 3.24 -16.53 -17.42
N TYR A 137 2.59 -15.79 -16.50
CA TYR A 137 2.20 -16.33 -15.20
C TYR A 137 1.21 -17.50 -15.36
N THR A 138 1.37 -18.51 -14.49
CA THR A 138 0.27 -19.41 -14.13
C THR A 138 -0.47 -18.86 -12.92
N PHE A 139 -1.62 -19.44 -12.57
CA PHE A 139 -2.35 -19.07 -11.37
C PHE A 139 -1.48 -19.26 -10.11
N GLU A 140 -0.76 -20.38 -10.04
CA GLU A 140 0.08 -20.78 -8.92
C GLU A 140 1.26 -19.83 -8.74
N THR A 141 1.96 -19.48 -9.82
CA THR A 141 3.15 -18.60 -9.74
C THR A 141 2.75 -17.15 -9.44
N ALA A 142 1.63 -16.67 -9.98
CA ALA A 142 1.11 -15.35 -9.61
C ALA A 142 0.68 -15.30 -8.13
N LEU A 143 0.08 -16.37 -7.61
CA LEU A 143 -0.26 -16.43 -6.19
C LEU A 143 1.00 -16.50 -5.30
N ALA A 144 2.01 -17.26 -5.71
CA ALA A 144 3.29 -17.36 -5.02
C ALA A 144 3.98 -15.99 -4.91
N ASP A 145 4.02 -15.19 -5.98
CA ASP A 145 4.61 -13.84 -5.96
C ASP A 145 3.96 -12.91 -4.90
N LEU A 146 2.65 -13.03 -4.69
CA LEU A 146 1.96 -12.25 -3.65
C LEU A 146 2.25 -12.79 -2.24
N ILE A 147 2.43 -14.11 -2.10
CA ILE A 147 2.82 -14.74 -0.84
C ILE A 147 4.28 -14.42 -0.50
N ASP A 148 5.17 -14.35 -1.48
CA ASP A 148 6.57 -13.95 -1.33
C ASP A 148 6.69 -12.56 -0.69
N ASN A 149 5.92 -11.59 -1.20
CA ASN A 149 5.84 -10.25 -0.62
C ASN A 149 5.37 -10.29 0.85
N SER A 150 4.39 -11.14 1.15
CA SER A 150 3.86 -11.33 2.50
C SER A 150 4.90 -11.99 3.42
N LEU A 151 5.64 -12.99 2.90
CA LEU A 151 6.66 -13.73 3.62
C LEU A 151 7.82 -12.82 4.00
N GLN A 152 8.29 -12.01 3.06
CA GLN A 152 9.30 -10.99 3.30
C GLN A 152 8.84 -9.97 4.35
N ALA A 153 7.59 -9.50 4.26
CA ALA A 153 7.03 -8.55 5.21
C ALA A 153 7.00 -9.13 6.64
N VAL A 154 6.46 -10.35 6.83
CA VAL A 154 6.42 -10.96 8.18
C VAL A 154 7.80 -11.38 8.68
N TRP A 155 8.77 -11.61 7.80
CA TRP A 155 10.12 -11.95 8.23
C TRP A 155 10.87 -10.75 8.80
N SER A 156 10.56 -9.55 8.34
CA SER A 156 11.08 -8.31 8.94
C SER A 156 10.55 -8.06 10.37
N ASN A 157 9.53 -8.81 10.81
CA ASN A 157 9.10 -8.79 12.21
C ASN A 157 10.17 -9.44 13.10
N GLY A 158 10.41 -8.83 14.27
CA GLY A 158 11.33 -9.37 15.26
C GLY A 158 11.03 -10.82 15.65
N GLU A 159 12.06 -11.56 16.05
CA GLU A 159 12.03 -13.02 16.28
C GLU A 159 10.91 -13.49 17.21
N ASN A 160 10.56 -12.69 18.22
CA ASN A 160 9.53 -13.04 19.21
C ASN A 160 8.10 -12.60 18.83
N LYS A 161 7.89 -12.08 17.61
CA LYS A 161 6.56 -11.66 17.14
C LYS A 161 5.89 -12.79 16.37
N ARG A 162 4.58 -12.93 16.58
CA ARG A 162 3.75 -13.85 15.81
C ARG A 162 3.78 -13.43 14.34
N LYS A 163 4.01 -14.38 13.42
CA LYS A 163 4.01 -14.17 11.98
C LYS A 163 2.80 -14.87 11.37
N ILE A 164 1.96 -14.12 10.66
CA ILE A 164 0.69 -14.62 10.10
C ILE A 164 0.67 -14.27 8.62
N ILE A 165 0.41 -15.27 7.78
CA ILE A 165 0.05 -15.09 6.38
C ILE A 165 -1.22 -15.90 6.13
N ARG A 166 -2.32 -15.24 5.80
CA ARG A 166 -3.60 -15.89 5.53
C ARG A 166 -3.98 -15.68 4.09
N VAL A 167 -4.27 -16.76 3.38
CA VAL A 167 -4.71 -16.75 1.99
C VAL A 167 -6.11 -17.34 1.92
N ASN A 168 -7.09 -16.57 1.48
CA ASN A 168 -8.46 -17.03 1.31
C ASN A 168 -8.80 -17.03 -0.17
N LEU A 169 -9.28 -18.16 -0.67
CA LEU A 169 -9.66 -18.33 -2.07
C LEU A 169 -11.18 -18.57 -2.13
N SER A 170 -11.87 -17.72 -2.88
CA SER A 170 -13.30 -17.86 -3.16
C SER A 170 -13.56 -17.53 -4.62
N LYS A 171 -14.68 -18.00 -5.17
CA LYS A 171 -15.06 -17.74 -6.57
C LYS A 171 -15.08 -16.24 -6.90
N ASP A 172 -15.44 -15.41 -5.92
CA ASP A 172 -15.62 -13.97 -6.11
C ASP A 172 -14.38 -13.14 -5.72
N LYS A 173 -13.51 -13.70 -4.87
CA LYS A 173 -12.40 -12.96 -4.27
C LYS A 173 -11.24 -13.85 -3.81
N ILE A 174 -10.03 -13.41 -4.09
CA ILE A 174 -8.79 -13.87 -3.45
C ILE A 174 -8.40 -12.83 -2.40
N SER A 175 -8.06 -13.24 -1.18
CA SER A 175 -7.57 -12.34 -0.14
C SER A 175 -6.30 -12.87 0.49
N ILE A 176 -5.26 -12.05 0.51
CA ILE A 176 -3.97 -12.35 1.14
C ILE A 176 -3.78 -11.32 2.24
N PHE A 177 -3.52 -11.76 3.45
CA PHE A 177 -3.30 -10.92 4.62
C PHE A 177 -2.01 -11.31 5.30
N ASP A 178 -1.19 -10.33 5.63
CA ASP A 178 -0.02 -10.50 6.48
C ASP A 178 -0.02 -9.49 7.63
N ASN A 179 0.64 -9.86 8.74
CA ASN A 179 0.84 -8.97 9.88
C ASN A 179 2.27 -8.38 9.91
N GLY A 180 2.84 -8.11 8.73
CA GLY A 180 4.13 -7.43 8.60
C GLY A 180 4.11 -5.97 9.08
N PRO A 181 5.17 -5.20 8.79
CA PRO A 181 5.29 -3.80 9.20
C PRO A 181 4.23 -2.88 8.56
N GLY A 182 3.62 -3.31 7.46
CA GLY A 182 2.64 -2.53 6.70
C GLY A 182 3.26 -1.37 5.93
N MET A 183 2.39 -0.58 5.32
CA MET A 183 2.68 0.60 4.50
C MET A 183 1.73 1.73 4.86
N ASP A 184 2.14 2.97 4.61
CA ASP A 184 1.39 4.18 4.91
C ASP A 184 1.64 5.27 3.85
N ASP A 185 1.51 6.55 4.23
CA ASP A 185 1.75 7.71 3.38
C ASP A 185 3.13 8.36 3.59
N THR A 186 4.05 7.73 4.34
CA THR A 186 5.43 8.23 4.42
C THR A 186 6.25 7.85 3.20
N ASP A 187 7.27 8.64 2.86
CA ASP A 187 8.10 8.37 1.69
C ASP A 187 8.87 7.06 1.84
N GLU A 188 9.23 6.67 3.06
CA GLU A 188 9.95 5.43 3.36
C GLU A 188 9.06 4.20 3.13
N ASN A 189 7.85 4.18 3.72
CA ASN A 189 6.94 3.03 3.73
C ASN A 189 5.71 3.22 2.83
N SER A 190 5.83 4.06 1.80
CA SER A 190 4.68 4.49 0.98
C SER A 190 3.96 3.32 0.33
N LEU A 191 2.63 3.26 0.53
CA LEU A 191 1.76 2.31 -0.18
C LEU A 191 1.83 2.46 -1.71
N VAL A 192 2.18 3.64 -2.21
CA VAL A 192 2.38 3.91 -3.64
C VAL A 192 3.46 3.01 -4.23
N LYS A 193 4.54 2.74 -3.48
CA LYS A 193 5.66 1.90 -3.97
C LYS A 193 5.22 0.48 -4.28
N TRP A 194 4.18 -0.03 -3.60
CA TRP A 194 3.61 -1.33 -3.93
C TRP A 194 2.93 -1.33 -5.30
N GLY A 195 2.25 -0.23 -5.64
CA GLY A 195 1.51 -0.07 -6.89
C GLY A 195 2.35 0.36 -8.08
N LYS A 196 3.44 1.12 -7.84
CA LYS A 196 4.31 1.66 -8.89
C LYS A 196 5.27 0.58 -9.38
N MET A 197 5.16 0.24 -10.67
CA MET A 197 6.05 -0.75 -11.29
C MET A 197 7.51 -0.30 -11.19
N GLY A 198 8.39 -1.20 -10.77
CA GLY A 198 9.83 -0.95 -10.65
C GLY A 198 10.28 -0.18 -9.41
N ALA A 199 9.37 0.20 -8.50
CA ALA A 199 9.69 0.93 -7.28
C ALA A 199 10.24 0.04 -6.13
N SER A 200 10.79 -1.16 -6.44
CA SER A 200 11.32 -2.07 -5.42
C SER A 200 12.62 -1.56 -4.81
N LEU A 201 12.65 -1.51 -3.48
CA LEU A 201 13.83 -1.19 -2.68
C LEU A 201 14.98 -2.20 -2.84
N HIS A 202 14.68 -3.40 -3.33
CA HIS A 202 15.63 -4.52 -3.38
C HIS A 202 16.37 -4.64 -4.72
N ARG A 203 16.07 -3.77 -5.69
CA ARG A 203 16.71 -3.75 -7.01
C ARG A 203 18.23 -3.59 -6.91
N SER A 204 18.69 -2.73 -6.00
CA SER A 204 20.12 -2.46 -5.76
C SER A 204 20.85 -3.58 -5.01
N SER A 205 20.11 -4.50 -4.38
CA SER A 205 20.65 -5.61 -3.57
C SER A 205 20.64 -6.95 -4.32
N LYS A 206 20.41 -6.94 -5.63
CA LYS A 206 20.34 -8.12 -6.51
C LYS A 206 21.55 -9.04 -6.37
N SER A 207 22.76 -8.48 -6.20
CA SER A 207 24.01 -9.24 -6.03
C SER A 207 24.13 -9.94 -4.68
N LEU A 208 23.39 -9.50 -3.65
CA LEU A 208 23.48 -10.05 -2.30
C LEU A 208 22.62 -11.31 -2.11
N ALA A 209 21.66 -11.56 -3.00
CA ALA A 209 20.72 -12.68 -2.89
C ALA A 209 21.21 -13.99 -3.55
N ILE A 210 22.33 -13.96 -4.27
CA ILE A 210 22.84 -15.11 -5.04
C ILE A 210 23.88 -15.89 -4.21
N GLY A 211 23.65 -17.20 -3.98
CA GLY A 211 24.68 -18.14 -3.50
C GLY A 211 24.71 -18.50 -2.00
N GLY A 212 23.56 -18.72 -1.34
CA GLY A 212 23.49 -19.09 0.10
C GLY A 212 23.16 -20.57 0.41
N LYS A 213 23.25 -20.96 1.69
CA LYS A 213 22.70 -22.24 2.22
C LYS A 213 21.18 -22.09 2.43
N PRO A 214 20.37 -23.16 2.24
CA PRO A 214 18.92 -23.14 2.50
C PRO A 214 18.55 -22.56 3.87
N PRO A 215 17.46 -21.76 3.97
CA PRO A 215 16.65 -21.27 2.86
C PRO A 215 17.46 -20.35 1.94
N TYR A 216 17.33 -20.53 0.62
CA TYR A 216 18.03 -19.69 -0.36
C TYR A 216 17.50 -18.25 -0.30
N LEU A 217 18.19 -17.29 -0.93
CA LEU A 217 17.86 -15.85 -0.87
C LEU A 217 17.96 -15.23 0.55
N MET A 218 18.60 -15.91 1.50
CA MET A 218 18.87 -15.38 2.84
C MET A 218 20.17 -14.56 2.82
N VAL A 219 20.07 -13.24 3.01
CA VAL A 219 21.27 -12.39 3.14
C VAL A 219 21.75 -12.42 4.59
N ASN A 220 22.98 -12.88 4.84
CA ASN A 220 23.69 -12.61 6.09
C ASN A 220 24.34 -11.23 5.98
N VAL A 221 23.70 -10.19 6.50
CA VAL A 221 24.42 -8.94 6.76
C VAL A 221 25.16 -9.11 8.08
N SER A 222 26.43 -9.52 7.98
CA SER A 222 27.40 -9.31 9.05
C SER A 222 27.33 -7.83 9.41
N GLN A 223 26.85 -7.51 10.61
CA GLN A 223 26.62 -6.16 11.15
C GLN A 223 25.33 -5.42 10.71
N LYS A 224 24.14 -6.02 10.89
CA LYS A 224 22.93 -5.36 11.50
C LYS A 224 21.69 -6.25 11.30
N ARG A 225 21.20 -6.83 12.41
CA ARG A 225 19.83 -7.35 12.68
C ARG A 225 18.86 -7.53 11.48
N GLY A 226 19.10 -8.51 10.63
CA GLY A 226 18.08 -8.99 9.69
C GLY A 226 18.53 -10.22 8.92
N ARG A 227 18.13 -11.42 9.39
CA ARG A 227 18.11 -12.62 8.56
C ARG A 227 16.70 -12.73 7.99
N GLY A 228 16.54 -12.59 6.69
CA GLY A 228 15.26 -12.82 6.02
C GLY A 228 15.42 -13.05 4.52
N PRO A 229 14.43 -13.71 3.90
CA PRO A 229 14.48 -14.03 2.49
C PRO A 229 14.26 -12.78 1.63
N TYR A 230 15.04 -12.66 0.56
CA TYR A 230 14.93 -11.60 -0.44
C TYR A 230 14.10 -12.07 -1.62
N PHE A 231 12.79 -11.76 -1.61
CA PHE A 231 11.91 -11.97 -2.75
C PHE A 231 11.64 -10.65 -3.50
N GLY A 232 10.98 -10.71 -4.66
CA GLY A 232 10.52 -9.50 -5.35
C GLY A 232 11.62 -8.57 -5.90
N MET A 233 12.67 -9.16 -6.50
CA MET A 233 13.89 -8.47 -6.94
C MET A 233 13.68 -7.32 -7.94
N PHE A 234 12.54 -7.29 -8.63
CA PHE A 234 12.28 -6.36 -9.74
C PHE A 234 11.15 -5.35 -9.49
N GLY A 235 10.32 -5.52 -8.45
CA GLY A 235 9.22 -4.60 -8.17
C GLY A 235 8.05 -4.65 -9.14
N TYR A 236 7.88 -5.79 -9.82
CA TYR A 236 6.77 -6.04 -10.75
C TYR A 236 5.70 -6.97 -10.19
N GLY A 237 6.08 -7.88 -9.28
CA GLY A 237 5.24 -9.02 -8.87
C GLY A 237 3.88 -8.63 -8.29
N GLY A 238 3.81 -7.63 -7.40
CA GLY A 238 2.56 -7.25 -6.73
C GLY A 238 1.44 -6.82 -7.70
N PRO A 239 1.63 -5.73 -8.46
CA PRO A 239 0.63 -5.26 -9.41
C PRO A 239 0.36 -6.24 -10.56
N ILE A 240 1.39 -6.82 -11.17
CA ILE A 240 1.21 -7.70 -12.34
C ILE A 240 0.54 -9.01 -11.94
N ALA A 241 0.96 -9.67 -10.85
CA ALA A 241 0.32 -10.89 -10.38
C ALA A 241 -1.15 -10.64 -9.99
N SER A 242 -1.44 -9.51 -9.36
CA SER A 242 -2.82 -9.13 -9.02
C SER A 242 -3.71 -8.98 -10.26
N MET A 243 -3.21 -8.35 -11.32
CA MET A 243 -3.93 -8.18 -12.59
C MET A 243 -3.97 -9.46 -13.43
N HIS A 244 -3.02 -10.37 -13.22
CA HIS A 244 -3.08 -11.71 -13.80
C HIS A 244 -4.22 -12.51 -13.17
N LEU A 245 -4.28 -12.54 -11.83
CA LEU A 245 -5.24 -13.31 -11.04
C LEU A 245 -6.69 -12.79 -11.12
N GLY A 246 -6.90 -11.49 -11.33
CA GLY A 246 -8.24 -10.90 -11.43
C GLY A 246 -8.26 -9.56 -12.15
N ARG A 247 -9.45 -8.95 -12.28
CA ARG A 247 -9.60 -7.67 -13.01
C ARG A 247 -9.45 -6.43 -12.13
N ARG A 248 -9.68 -6.58 -10.83
CA ARG A 248 -9.60 -5.49 -9.85
C ARG A 248 -8.85 -5.99 -8.63
N ALA A 249 -8.01 -5.16 -8.05
CA ALA A 249 -7.33 -5.44 -6.81
C ALA A 249 -7.41 -4.24 -5.87
N SER A 250 -7.53 -4.49 -4.57
CA SER A 250 -7.40 -3.46 -3.55
C SER A 250 -6.35 -3.86 -2.54
N VAL A 251 -5.42 -2.97 -2.24
CA VAL A 251 -4.44 -3.16 -1.18
C VAL A 251 -4.79 -2.24 -0.03
N SER A 252 -5.09 -2.82 1.12
CA SER A 252 -5.25 -2.11 2.39
C SER A 252 -4.01 -2.33 3.23
N SER A 253 -3.39 -1.27 3.72
CA SER A 253 -2.20 -1.39 4.55
C SER A 253 -2.17 -0.34 5.66
N LYS A 254 -1.48 -0.69 6.74
CA LYS A 254 -1.35 0.15 7.93
C LYS A 254 -0.04 -0.17 8.65
N THR A 255 0.75 0.86 8.95
CA THR A 255 1.89 0.74 9.87
C THR A 255 1.46 0.91 11.33
N LYS A 256 2.36 0.59 12.27
CA LYS A 256 2.08 0.76 13.72
C LYS A 256 1.93 2.22 14.13
N HIS A 257 2.52 3.14 13.36
CA HIS A 257 2.62 4.55 13.71
C HIS A 257 1.37 5.34 13.29
N VAL A 258 0.69 4.91 12.23
CA VAL A 258 -0.52 5.56 11.74
C VAL A 258 -1.77 4.92 12.34
N LYS A 259 -2.83 5.71 12.53
CA LYS A 259 -4.12 5.22 13.04
C LYS A 259 -5.00 4.63 11.93
N LYS A 260 -4.93 5.23 10.74
CA LYS A 260 -5.78 4.88 9.60
C LYS A 260 -5.18 3.77 8.73
N VAL A 261 -6.05 3.12 7.98
CA VAL A 261 -5.70 2.19 6.93
C VAL A 261 -5.74 2.94 5.61
N TYR A 262 -4.62 2.88 4.88
CA TYR A 262 -4.51 3.39 3.53
C TYR A 262 -4.92 2.32 2.53
N MET A 263 -5.66 2.73 1.50
CA MET A 263 -6.15 1.85 0.46
C MET A 263 -5.64 2.29 -0.90
N LEU A 264 -5.14 1.36 -1.69
CA LEU A 264 -4.82 1.50 -3.10
C LEU A 264 -5.80 0.63 -3.89
N LEU A 265 -6.42 1.18 -4.93
CA LEU A 265 -7.31 0.44 -5.83
C LEU A 265 -6.62 0.33 -7.19
N LEU A 266 -6.60 -0.86 -7.77
CA LEU A 266 -6.13 -1.13 -9.12
C LEU A 266 -7.29 -1.71 -9.93
N GLU A 267 -7.57 -1.13 -11.08
CA GLU A 267 -8.52 -1.65 -12.05
C GLU A 267 -7.84 -1.80 -13.40
N ARG A 268 -7.87 -3.01 -13.95
CA ARG A 268 -7.14 -3.34 -15.18
C ARG A 268 -7.56 -2.43 -16.34
N GLU A 269 -8.86 -2.23 -16.50
CA GLU A 269 -9.42 -1.41 -17.57
C GLU A 269 -9.01 0.07 -17.43
N ALA A 270 -8.96 0.60 -16.21
CA ALA A 270 -8.49 1.97 -15.97
C ALA A 270 -7.02 2.13 -16.37
N LEU A 271 -6.15 1.19 -15.96
CA LEU A 271 -4.72 1.18 -16.31
C LEU A 271 -4.49 1.08 -17.83
N LEU A 272 -5.28 0.28 -18.55
CA LEU A 272 -5.18 0.12 -20.01
C LEU A 272 -5.82 1.27 -20.80
N SER A 273 -6.77 2.00 -20.20
CA SER A 273 -7.39 3.16 -20.86
C SER A 273 -6.47 4.38 -20.87
N THR A 274 -5.60 4.50 -19.85
CA THR A 274 -4.62 5.58 -19.71
C THR A 274 -3.35 5.40 -20.55
N SER A 275 -3.12 4.24 -21.16
CA SER A 275 -1.91 3.99 -21.98
C SER A 275 -1.88 4.69 -23.34
N ASN A 276 -2.97 5.35 -23.76
CA ASN A 276 -3.06 6.04 -25.06
C ASN A 276 -2.80 7.55 -25.00
N SER A 277 -2.57 8.11 -23.82
CA SER A 277 -2.24 9.53 -23.64
C SER A 277 -0.86 9.67 -22.98
N LYS A 278 -0.22 10.84 -23.11
CA LYS A 278 1.06 11.19 -22.47
C LYS A 278 0.95 11.28 -20.92
N ASP A 279 -0.03 10.61 -20.34
CA ASP A 279 -0.58 10.93 -19.02
C ASP A 279 0.01 10.07 -17.91
N THR A 280 0.07 10.71 -16.75
CA THR A 280 0.36 10.08 -15.46
C THR A 280 -0.62 8.94 -15.16
N TRP A 281 -0.12 7.80 -14.71
CA TRP A 281 -0.95 6.65 -14.32
C TRP A 281 -1.55 6.88 -12.94
N LYS A 282 -2.68 7.60 -12.88
CA LYS A 282 -3.38 7.84 -11.61
C LYS A 282 -4.40 6.75 -11.33
N THR A 283 -4.53 6.38 -10.06
CA THR A 283 -5.52 5.38 -9.63
C THR A 283 -6.22 5.78 -8.35
N GLY A 284 -7.36 5.15 -8.10
CA GLY A 284 -8.17 5.35 -6.91
C GLY A 284 -7.50 4.86 -5.63
N GLY A 285 -7.94 5.39 -4.50
CA GLY A 285 -7.48 4.97 -3.19
C GLY A 285 -8.53 5.24 -2.12
N GLY A 286 -8.13 5.14 -0.86
CA GLY A 286 -9.02 5.40 0.26
C GLY A 286 -8.30 5.51 1.59
N ILE A 287 -9.00 6.10 2.57
CA ILE A 287 -8.57 6.16 3.97
C ILE A 287 -9.75 5.78 4.84
N ARG A 288 -9.55 4.79 5.71
CA ARG A 288 -10.59 4.30 6.62
C ARG A 288 -10.03 3.87 7.96
N ASP A 289 -10.92 3.67 8.92
CA ASP A 289 -10.58 2.98 10.17
C ASP A 289 -10.33 1.48 9.93
N PRO A 290 -9.45 0.86 10.74
CA PRO A 290 -9.23 -0.58 10.68
C PRO A 290 -10.49 -1.34 11.10
N SER A 291 -10.76 -2.45 10.43
CA SER A 291 -11.85 -3.36 10.79
C SER A 291 -11.51 -4.18 12.03
N ALA A 292 -12.52 -4.70 12.73
CA ALA A 292 -12.31 -5.54 13.92
C ALA A 292 -11.40 -6.76 13.65
N ASN A 293 -11.51 -7.36 12.46
CA ASN A 293 -10.65 -8.48 12.05
C ASN A 293 -9.20 -8.05 11.85
N GLU A 294 -8.96 -6.89 11.23
CA GLU A 294 -7.61 -6.35 11.04
C GLU A 294 -6.98 -5.99 12.38
N ILE A 295 -7.74 -5.41 13.32
CA ILE A 295 -7.25 -5.09 14.67
C ILE A 295 -6.79 -6.36 15.39
N ARG A 296 -7.62 -7.40 15.38
CA ARG A 296 -7.33 -8.67 16.06
C ARG A 296 -6.07 -9.36 15.52
N ASP A 297 -5.88 -9.35 14.20
CA ASP A 297 -4.87 -10.19 13.55
C ASP A 297 -3.54 -9.45 13.26
N SER A 298 -3.52 -8.12 13.27
CA SER A 298 -2.36 -7.29 12.82
C SER A 298 -1.28 -7.03 13.88
N GLN A 299 -1.58 -7.11 15.17
CA GLN A 299 -0.69 -6.56 16.22
C GLN A 299 -0.28 -5.09 15.95
N GLY A 300 -1.17 -4.31 15.34
CA GLY A 300 -1.00 -2.90 15.05
C GLY A 300 -0.54 -2.56 13.62
N SER A 301 -0.06 -3.53 12.83
CA SER A 301 0.36 -3.32 11.44
C SER A 301 0.04 -4.50 10.53
N PHE A 302 -0.33 -4.24 9.27
CA PHE A 302 -0.68 -5.30 8.33
C PHE A 302 -0.63 -4.79 6.89
N THR A 303 -0.56 -5.75 5.95
CA THR A 303 -0.95 -5.54 4.57
C THR A 303 -2.00 -6.58 4.18
N LYS A 304 -2.99 -6.15 3.40
CA LYS A 304 -4.08 -6.98 2.93
C LYS A 304 -4.34 -6.70 1.46
N VAL A 305 -4.11 -7.70 0.61
CA VAL A 305 -4.42 -7.66 -0.82
C VAL A 305 -5.73 -8.41 -1.05
N GLU A 306 -6.68 -7.77 -1.73
CA GLU A 306 -7.94 -8.38 -2.14
C GLU A 306 -8.10 -8.25 -3.65
N ILE A 307 -8.23 -9.38 -4.33
CA ILE A 307 -8.38 -9.46 -5.79
C ILE A 307 -9.80 -9.92 -6.09
N TYR A 308 -10.53 -9.13 -6.88
CA TYR A 308 -11.93 -9.34 -7.20
C TYR A 308 -12.10 -9.85 -8.63
N LYS A 309 -13.19 -10.59 -8.84
CA LYS A 309 -13.48 -11.28 -10.11
C LYS A 309 -12.28 -12.14 -10.55
N PRO A 310 -11.79 -13.03 -9.68
CA PRO A 310 -10.59 -13.79 -9.97
C PRO A 310 -10.83 -14.77 -11.11
N LYS A 311 -9.81 -15.05 -11.91
CA LYS A 311 -9.84 -16.03 -13.01
C LYS A 311 -9.68 -17.46 -12.48
N ILE A 312 -10.44 -17.80 -11.43
CA ILE A 312 -10.43 -19.15 -10.85
C ILE A 312 -11.28 -20.05 -11.73
N LYS A 313 -10.63 -20.86 -12.56
CA LYS A 313 -11.24 -22.05 -13.14
C LYS A 313 -10.51 -23.26 -12.58
N ASP A 314 -11.26 -24.14 -11.92
CA ASP A 314 -10.83 -25.48 -11.51
C ASP A 314 -9.52 -25.57 -10.70
N VAL A 315 -9.28 -24.60 -9.80
CA VAL A 315 -8.14 -24.66 -8.87
C VAL A 315 -8.37 -25.79 -7.86
N HIS A 316 -7.65 -26.88 -8.02
CA HIS A 316 -7.61 -27.97 -7.04
C HIS A 316 -6.86 -27.53 -5.79
N ILE A 317 -7.58 -27.12 -4.75
CA ILE A 317 -7.01 -26.59 -3.50
C ILE A 317 -5.94 -27.51 -2.90
N ASN A 318 -6.14 -28.83 -2.94
CA ASN A 318 -5.15 -29.79 -2.43
C ASN A 318 -3.84 -29.74 -3.23
N ARG A 319 -3.92 -29.62 -4.57
CA ARG A 319 -2.71 -29.48 -5.41
C ARG A 319 -2.00 -28.16 -5.15
N LEU A 320 -2.77 -27.08 -5.01
CA LEU A 320 -2.22 -25.77 -4.68
C LEU A 320 -1.55 -25.77 -3.29
N GLN A 321 -2.16 -26.42 -2.29
CA GLN A 321 -1.57 -26.58 -0.97
C GLN A 321 -0.25 -27.37 -1.03
N CYS A 322 -0.20 -28.46 -1.79
CA CYS A 322 1.04 -29.22 -2.01
C CYS A 322 2.09 -28.34 -2.69
N PHE A 323 1.74 -27.66 -3.78
CA PHE A 323 2.64 -26.76 -4.50
C PHE A 323 3.24 -25.69 -3.57
N LEU A 324 2.40 -24.97 -2.82
CA LEU A 324 2.86 -23.95 -1.90
C LEU A 324 3.70 -24.54 -0.76
N LYS A 325 3.33 -25.72 -0.25
CA LYS A 325 4.13 -26.42 0.76
C LYS A 325 5.52 -26.73 0.20
N ASP A 326 5.62 -27.25 -1.01
CA ASP A 326 6.89 -27.67 -1.60
C ASP A 326 7.82 -26.47 -1.81
N ILE A 327 7.31 -25.34 -2.33
CA ILE A 327 8.14 -24.14 -2.55
C ILE A 327 8.51 -23.43 -1.23
N TYR A 328 7.63 -23.44 -0.23
CA TYR A 328 7.86 -22.73 1.03
C TYR A 328 8.40 -23.60 2.17
N PHE A 329 8.55 -24.91 1.95
CA PHE A 329 9.03 -25.86 2.95
C PHE A 329 10.32 -25.40 3.65
N PRO A 330 11.37 -24.93 2.94
CA PRO A 330 12.60 -24.48 3.59
C PRO A 330 12.40 -23.27 4.51
N TYR A 331 11.48 -22.37 4.16
CA TYR A 331 11.17 -21.17 4.93
C TYR A 331 10.29 -21.47 6.13
N ILE A 332 9.36 -22.42 5.99
CA ILE A 332 8.51 -22.88 7.10
C ILE A 332 9.35 -23.53 8.20
N GLN A 333 10.36 -24.34 7.82
CA GLN A 333 11.21 -25.05 8.78
C GLN A 333 12.23 -24.15 9.49
N SER A 334 12.63 -23.04 8.88
CA SER A 334 13.74 -22.21 9.35
C SER A 334 13.34 -21.13 10.37
N ILE A 335 12.10 -21.12 10.84
CA ILE A 335 11.60 -20.17 11.85
C ILE A 335 11.63 -20.88 13.20
N PRO A 336 12.65 -20.64 14.06
CA PRO A 336 12.98 -21.56 15.14
C PRO A 336 12.00 -21.56 16.32
N THR A 337 11.09 -20.60 16.44
CA THR A 337 10.16 -20.51 17.55
C THR A 337 8.96 -19.66 17.14
N MET A 338 7.75 -20.18 17.36
CA MET A 338 6.43 -19.59 17.02
C MET A 338 6.02 -19.69 15.54
N GLY A 339 5.11 -20.63 15.26
CA GLY A 339 4.70 -21.06 13.93
C GLY A 339 4.17 -19.96 13.01
N VAL A 340 4.62 -20.00 11.76
CA VAL A 340 3.92 -19.36 10.65
C VAL A 340 2.68 -20.18 10.34
N LEU A 341 1.53 -19.55 10.53
CA LEU A 341 0.25 -20.18 10.23
C LEU A 341 -0.17 -19.79 8.81
N PHE A 342 0.12 -20.66 7.84
CA PHE A 342 -0.47 -20.59 6.49
C PHE A 342 -1.88 -21.18 6.54
N LEU A 343 -2.89 -20.31 6.48
CA LEU A 343 -4.29 -20.75 6.35
C LEU A 343 -4.73 -20.53 4.91
N LEU A 344 -5.00 -21.62 4.20
CA LEU A 344 -5.74 -21.63 2.94
C LEU A 344 -7.19 -22.06 3.23
N GLN A 345 -8.12 -21.11 3.23
CA GLN A 345 -9.56 -21.41 3.42
C GLN A 345 -10.33 -21.20 2.11
N GLN A 346 -11.13 -22.19 1.73
CA GLN A 346 -12.17 -22.05 0.71
C GLN A 346 -13.51 -21.80 1.40
N LYS A 347 -14.13 -20.65 1.14
CA LYS A 347 -15.50 -20.40 1.61
C LYS A 347 -16.47 -21.04 0.61
N GLN A 348 -16.83 -22.29 0.84
CA GLN A 348 -18.10 -22.85 0.36
C GLN A 348 -19.07 -22.88 1.56
N SER A 349 -20.33 -22.62 1.28
CA SER A 349 -21.45 -22.61 2.22
C SER A 349 -21.36 -23.78 3.20
N THR A 350 -21.49 -23.47 4.50
CA THR A 350 -21.68 -24.42 5.62
C THR A 350 -20.48 -25.32 5.97
N VAL A 351 -19.75 -24.87 7.00
CA VAL A 351 -18.86 -25.62 7.93
C VAL A 351 -17.72 -26.45 7.32
N ALA A 352 -16.49 -25.90 7.35
CA ALA A 352 -15.30 -26.53 7.95
C ALA A 352 -14.09 -25.58 7.82
N SER A 353 -13.43 -25.29 8.94
CA SER A 353 -12.13 -24.63 8.99
C SER A 353 -11.08 -25.68 9.32
N LEU A 354 -10.29 -26.11 8.33
CA LEU A 354 -9.05 -26.82 8.62
C LEU A 354 -7.94 -25.80 8.89
N ALA A 355 -7.65 -25.60 10.17
CA ALA A 355 -6.37 -25.09 10.62
C ALA A 355 -5.47 -26.30 10.84
N LEU A 356 -4.32 -26.36 10.19
CA LEU A 356 -3.23 -27.23 10.62
C LEU A 356 -2.45 -26.46 11.68
N PRO A 357 -2.57 -26.77 12.98
CA PRO A 357 -1.56 -26.34 13.93
C PRO A 357 -0.28 -27.12 13.60
N LEU A 358 0.79 -26.43 13.21
CA LEU A 358 2.14 -26.98 13.36
C LEU A 358 2.45 -27.04 14.86
N ARG A 359 1.97 -28.10 15.53
CA ARG A 359 2.57 -28.60 16.76
C ARG A 359 3.50 -29.75 16.35
N LEU A 360 4.78 -29.45 16.18
CA LEU A 360 5.80 -30.46 16.37
C LEU A 360 6.01 -30.57 17.89
N LEU A 361 5.40 -31.59 18.48
CA LEU A 361 5.84 -32.13 19.76
C LEU A 361 7.31 -32.49 19.59
N ALA A 362 8.20 -31.78 20.30
CA ALA A 362 9.52 -32.28 20.59
C ALA A 362 9.35 -33.52 21.47
N GLY A 363 9.22 -34.69 20.82
CA GLY A 363 9.36 -35.98 21.46
C GLY A 363 10.84 -36.21 21.72
N GLN A 364 11.15 -36.46 22.99
CA GLN A 364 12.41 -37.04 23.44
C GLN A 364 12.77 -38.25 22.56
N ILE A 365 13.98 -38.26 22.03
CA ILE A 365 14.83 -39.45 21.94
C ILE A 365 16.16 -39.05 22.54
#